data_AF-A0A820JNH7-F1
#
_entry.id   AF-A0A820JNH7-F1
#
_cell.length_a   1.000
_cell.length_b   1.000
_cell.length_c   1.000
_cell.angle_alpha   90.00
_cell.angle_beta   90.00
_cell.angle_gamma   90.00
#
_symmetry.space_group_name_H-M   'P 1'
#
loop_
_entity.id
_entity.type
_entity.pdbx_description
1 polymer ?
#
loop_
_entity_poly.entity_id
_entity_poly.type
_entity_poly.pdbx_seq_one_letter_code
_entity_poly.pdbx_strand_id
1 'polypeptide(L)'
;SNHGGLASFHMALSHPTIFGIAICMSPSFWAGLDWLIGSSLTNLFCSLETSDLIQKYDHILRSNNAPLLYIDWGLSKDWHVYNFIVERLAATRSTEMVKLLVKKYNYKHISIELADQIKGNEKVLLTCIDPH
;
A
#
# COMPACT_ATOMS: atom_id res chain seq x y z
N SER A 1 4.20 6.26 -7.54
CA SER A 1 4.51 4.98 -6.86
C SER A 1 5.99 4.93 -6.53
N ASN A 2 6.39 4.37 -5.39
CA ASN A 2 7.80 4.28 -4.97
C ASN A 2 8.10 2.94 -4.27
N HIS A 3 9.29 2.39 -4.52
CA HIS A 3 9.82 1.23 -3.81
C HIS A 3 10.14 1.55 -2.34
N GLY A 4 10.39 2.81 -2.01
CA GLY A 4 10.58 3.26 -0.62
C GLY A 4 9.39 2.92 0.28
N GLY A 5 8.16 3.17 -0.17
CA GLY A 5 6.96 2.82 0.61
C GLY A 5 6.78 1.31 0.80
N LEU A 6 7.13 0.52 -0.22
CA LEU A 6 7.13 -0.95 -0.11
C LEU A 6 8.22 -1.44 0.84
N ALA A 7 9.41 -0.83 0.79
CA ALA A 7 10.52 -1.16 1.67
C ALA A 7 10.20 -0.84 3.13
N SER A 8 9.57 0.31 3.41
CA SER A 8 9.09 0.66 4.77
C SER A 8 8.15 -0.41 5.31
N PHE A 9 7.16 -0.83 4.52
CA PHE A 9 6.22 -1.90 4.87
C PHE A 9 6.95 -3.22 5.14
N HIS A 10 7.84 -3.62 4.23
CA HIS A 10 8.64 -4.85 4.36
C HIS A 10 9.51 -4.84 5.62
N MET A 11 10.16 -3.71 5.93
CA MET A 11 11.06 -3.59 7.08
C MET A 11 10.29 -3.66 8.40
N ALA A 12 9.14 -2.99 8.49
CA ALA A 12 8.28 -3.04 9.66
C ALA A 12 7.77 -4.45 9.96
N LEU A 13 7.38 -5.20 8.91
CA LEU A 13 6.93 -6.58 9.09
C LEU A 13 8.07 -7.58 9.30
N SER A 14 9.27 -7.30 8.79
CA SER A 14 10.45 -8.15 9.03
C SER A 14 10.99 -8.01 10.46
N HIS A 15 10.89 -6.82 11.05
CA HIS A 15 11.42 -6.52 12.37
C HIS A 15 10.42 -5.71 13.20
N PRO A 16 9.24 -6.27 13.51
CA PRO A 16 8.15 -5.55 14.16
C PRO A 16 8.52 -4.98 15.53
N THR A 17 9.42 -5.65 16.25
CA THR A 17 9.90 -5.19 17.57
C THR A 17 10.85 -3.99 17.50
N ILE A 18 11.41 -3.71 16.32
CA ILE A 18 12.31 -2.57 16.08
C ILE A 18 11.55 -1.44 15.39
N PHE A 19 10.72 -1.79 14.40
CA PHE A 19 9.97 -0.87 13.56
C PHE A 19 8.46 -1.08 13.77
N GLY A 20 7.96 -0.59 14.91
CA GLY A 20 6.53 -0.69 15.25
C GLY A 20 5.63 0.25 14.43
N ILE A 21 6.19 1.13 13.61
CA ILE A 21 5.44 2.08 12.77
C ILE A 21 6.06 2.10 11.36
N ALA A 22 5.23 2.07 10.33
CA ALA A 22 5.64 2.23 8.93
C ALA A 22 4.85 3.33 8.24
N ILE A 23 5.56 4.26 7.58
CA ILE A 23 4.95 5.23 6.66
C ILE A 23 5.24 4.79 5.24
N CYS A 24 4.19 4.36 4.55
CA CYS A 24 4.22 3.76 3.23
C CYS A 24 3.63 4.76 2.24
N MET A 25 4.47 5.65 1.73
CA MET A 25 4.05 6.66 0.74
C MET A 25 4.04 6.08 -0.67
N SER A 26 2.86 6.05 -1.29
CA SER A 26 2.59 5.53 -2.63
C SER A 26 3.28 4.18 -2.91
N PRO A 27 3.09 3.17 -2.03
CA PRO A 27 3.86 1.95 -2.04
C PRO A 27 3.62 1.15 -3.32
N SER A 28 4.68 0.52 -3.82
CA SER A 28 4.63 -0.32 -5.02
C SER A 28 4.11 -1.73 -4.70
N PHE A 29 2.93 -1.87 -4.09
CA PHE A 29 2.37 -3.20 -3.76
C PHE A 29 2.02 -4.06 -4.99
N TRP A 30 2.01 -3.45 -6.18
CA TRP A 30 1.90 -4.14 -7.46
C TRP A 30 3.21 -4.84 -7.87
N ALA A 31 4.36 -4.47 -7.29
CA ALA A 31 5.65 -5.02 -7.69
C ALA A 31 5.74 -6.52 -7.40
N GLY A 32 6.10 -7.31 -8.41
CA GLY A 32 6.15 -8.77 -8.34
C GLY A 32 4.78 -9.45 -8.50
N LEU A 33 3.68 -8.70 -8.49
CA LEU A 33 2.32 -9.20 -8.71
C LEU A 33 1.83 -8.87 -10.12
N ASP A 34 1.88 -7.59 -10.47
CA ASP A 34 1.49 -7.05 -11.77
C ASP A 34 2.74 -6.84 -12.63
N TRP A 35 2.73 -7.34 -13.86
CA TRP A 35 3.81 -7.11 -14.82
C TRP A 35 3.35 -6.18 -15.94
N LEU A 36 4.12 -5.13 -16.16
CA LEU A 36 4.02 -4.26 -17.32
C LEU A 36 4.84 -4.86 -18.47
N ILE A 37 4.16 -5.53 -19.40
CA ILE A 37 4.79 -5.99 -20.66
C ILE A 37 4.34 -5.03 -21.76
N GLY A 38 5.21 -4.09 -22.12
CA GLY A 38 4.86 -2.98 -23.01
C GLY A 38 3.83 -2.05 -22.37
N SER A 39 2.69 -1.83 -23.03
CA SER A 39 1.55 -1.06 -22.50
C SER A 39 0.44 -1.93 -21.92
N SER A 40 0.65 -3.25 -21.83
CA SER A 40 -0.36 -4.20 -21.35
C SER A 40 -0.05 -4.65 -19.92
N LEU A 41 -1.08 -4.61 -19.07
CA LEU A 41 -1.03 -5.16 -17.72
C LEU A 41 -1.33 -6.65 -17.77
N THR A 42 -0.38 -7.46 -17.30
CA THR A 42 -0.57 -8.90 -17.10
C THR A 42 -0.69 -9.21 -15.61
N ASN A 43 -1.50 -10.21 -15.24
CA ASN A 43 -1.87 -10.62 -13.87
C ASN A 43 -2.90 -9.77 -13.09
N LEU A 44 -3.77 -9.04 -13.79
CA LEU A 44 -4.91 -8.31 -13.18
C LEU A 44 -5.85 -9.18 -12.31
N PHE A 45 -5.81 -10.51 -12.45
CA PHE A 45 -6.66 -11.44 -11.70
C PHE A 45 -5.98 -12.05 -10.46
N CYS A 46 -4.68 -11.82 -10.24
CA CYS A 46 -4.02 -12.26 -9.03
C CYS A 46 -4.35 -11.29 -7.88
N SER A 47 -4.90 -11.82 -6.80
CA SER A 47 -5.17 -11.04 -5.59
C SER A 47 -3.87 -10.75 -4.85
N LEU A 48 -3.79 -9.56 -4.27
CA LEU A 48 -2.72 -9.18 -3.35
C LEU A 48 -2.69 -10.11 -2.13
N GLU A 49 -3.84 -10.65 -1.71
CA GLU A 49 -3.92 -11.59 -0.59
C GLU A 49 -3.06 -12.84 -0.81
N THR A 50 -2.97 -13.31 -2.06
CA THR A 50 -2.20 -14.49 -2.43
C THR A 50 -0.77 -14.15 -2.85
N SER A 51 -0.35 -12.88 -2.77
CA SER A 51 1.01 -12.47 -3.13
C SER A 51 2.05 -13.00 -2.15
N ASP A 52 3.28 -13.23 -2.63
CA ASP A 52 4.40 -13.64 -1.78
C ASP A 52 4.64 -12.66 -0.63
N LEU A 53 4.42 -11.36 -0.86
CA LEU A 53 4.51 -10.32 0.18
C LEU A 53 3.58 -10.61 1.36
N ILE A 54 2.31 -10.91 1.08
CA ILE A 54 1.32 -11.19 2.11
C ILE A 54 1.52 -12.56 2.73
N GLN A 55 1.79 -13.59 1.93
CA GLN A 55 2.02 -14.95 2.44
C GLN A 55 3.22 -14.98 3.40
N LYS A 56 4.30 -14.26 3.06
CA LYS A 56 5.49 -14.16 3.92
C LYS A 56 5.17 -13.58 5.29
N TYR A 57 4.30 -12.57 5.36
CA TYR A 57 4.01 -11.82 6.59
C TYR A 57 2.64 -12.10 7.23
N ASP A 58 1.86 -13.07 6.73
CA ASP A 58 0.53 -13.41 7.28
C ASP A 58 0.60 -13.66 8.80
N HIS A 59 1.62 -14.38 9.26
CA HIS A 59 1.84 -14.65 10.68
C HIS A 59 2.13 -13.38 11.51
N ILE A 60 2.85 -12.39 10.96
CA ILE A 60 3.14 -11.12 11.65
C ILE A 60 1.91 -10.23 11.68
N LEU A 61 1.19 -10.14 10.56
CA LEU A 61 -0.04 -9.34 10.44
C LEU A 61 -1.18 -9.85 11.34
N ARG A 62 -1.14 -11.10 11.80
CA ARG A 62 -2.04 -11.68 12.81
C ARG A 62 -1.52 -11.58 14.24
N SER A 63 -0.27 -11.17 14.42
CA SER A 63 0.37 -11.17 15.72
C SER A 63 0.08 -9.88 16.48
N ASN A 64 0.22 -9.92 17.82
CA ASN A 64 0.16 -8.73 18.66
C ASN A 64 1.35 -7.77 18.45
N ASN A 65 2.35 -8.18 17.66
CA ASN A 65 3.50 -7.35 17.30
C ASN A 65 3.33 -6.71 15.92
N ALA A 66 2.16 -6.85 15.30
CA ALA A 66 1.86 -6.18 14.05
C ALA A 66 2.15 -4.67 14.17
N PRO A 67 2.77 -4.02 13.16
CA PRO A 67 3.10 -2.61 13.22
C PRO A 67 1.90 -1.72 12.86
N LEU A 68 1.93 -0.49 13.37
CA LEU A 68 1.06 0.60 12.94
C LEU A 68 1.44 1.03 11.52
N LEU A 69 0.47 1.05 10.62
CA LEU A 69 0.72 1.34 9.21
C LEU A 69 0.05 2.64 8.79
N TYR A 70 0.83 3.55 8.22
CA TYR A 70 0.32 4.70 7.48
C TYR A 70 0.51 4.41 6.00
N ILE A 71 -0.60 4.26 5.26
CA ILE A 71 -0.56 3.97 3.83
C ILE A 71 -1.21 5.13 3.08
N ASP A 72 -0.47 5.70 2.14
CA ASP A 72 -1.00 6.71 1.23
C ASP A 72 -0.89 6.31 -0.24
N TRP A 73 -1.70 6.95 -1.07
CA TRP A 73 -1.53 6.98 -2.52
C TRP A 73 -2.12 8.26 -3.08
N GLY A 74 -1.48 8.79 -4.14
CA GLY A 74 -1.99 9.95 -4.86
C GLY A 74 -3.25 9.62 -5.67
N LEU A 75 -4.19 10.55 -5.74
CA LEU A 75 -5.40 10.49 -6.57
C LEU A 75 -5.23 11.19 -7.93
N SER A 76 -3.99 11.43 -8.37
CA SER A 76 -3.70 12.31 -9.50
C SER A 76 -4.39 11.88 -10.80
N LYS A 77 -4.95 12.87 -11.48
CA LYS A 77 -5.47 12.80 -12.85
C LYS A 77 -4.54 13.64 -13.72
N ASP A 78 -3.81 12.96 -14.61
CA ASP A 78 -3.02 13.50 -15.74
C ASP A 78 -1.63 14.04 -15.34
N TRP A 79 -0.52 13.70 -16.02
CA TRP A 79 -0.12 14.27 -17.32
C TRP A 79 0.85 13.43 -18.20
N HIS A 80 1.11 12.14 -17.90
CA HIS A 80 1.86 11.24 -18.80
C HIS A 80 1.32 9.80 -18.77
N VAL A 81 1.06 9.20 -19.94
CA VAL A 81 0.43 7.87 -20.09
C VAL A 81 1.14 6.76 -19.29
N TYR A 82 2.47 6.80 -19.20
CA TYR A 82 3.25 5.81 -18.45
C TYR A 82 3.11 5.99 -16.92
N ASN A 83 3.19 7.23 -16.44
CA ASN A 83 3.01 7.54 -15.02
C ASN A 83 1.57 7.22 -14.55
N PHE A 84 0.59 7.45 -15.42
CA PHE A 84 -0.80 7.13 -15.15
C PHE A 84 -1.03 5.64 -14.83
N ILE A 85 -0.38 4.71 -15.55
CA ILE A 85 -0.56 3.27 -15.28
C ILE A 85 0.04 2.89 -13.93
N VAL A 86 1.25 3.37 -13.63
CA VAL A 86 1.95 3.07 -12.37
C VAL A 86 1.22 3.69 -11.16
N GLU A 87 0.70 4.91 -11.30
CA GLU A 87 -0.11 5.57 -10.27
C GLU A 87 -1.43 4.84 -10.06
N ARG A 88 -2.11 4.45 -11.15
CA ARG A 88 -3.34 3.66 -11.08
C ARG A 88 -3.12 2.31 -10.42
N LEU A 89 -2.01 1.62 -10.71
CA LEU A 89 -1.64 0.38 -10.04
C LEU A 89 -1.38 0.60 -8.54
N ALA A 90 -0.62 1.63 -8.19
CA ALA A 90 -0.36 1.97 -6.79
C ALA A 90 -1.65 2.27 -6.02
N ALA A 91 -2.56 3.06 -6.60
CA ALA A 91 -3.85 3.35 -6.00
C ALA A 91 -4.72 2.08 -5.85
N THR A 92 -4.78 1.26 -6.90
CA THR A 92 -5.57 0.02 -6.91
C THR A 92 -5.08 -0.96 -5.85
N ARG A 93 -3.77 -1.25 -5.83
CA ARG A 93 -3.19 -2.22 -4.89
C ARG A 93 -3.08 -1.68 -3.47
N SER A 94 -2.91 -0.38 -3.27
CA SER A 94 -2.97 0.22 -1.92
C SER A 94 -4.40 0.16 -1.37
N THR A 95 -5.41 0.41 -2.20
CA THR A 95 -6.81 0.22 -1.81
C THR A 95 -7.11 -1.24 -1.45
N GLU A 96 -6.61 -2.19 -2.23
CA GLU A 96 -6.73 -3.63 -1.94
C GLU A 96 -6.03 -3.99 -0.63
N MET A 97 -4.81 -3.49 -0.41
CA MET A 97 -4.04 -3.70 0.82
C MET A 97 -4.80 -3.23 2.05
N VAL A 98 -5.32 -2.00 2.05
CA VAL A 98 -6.10 -1.46 3.18
C VAL A 98 -7.32 -2.35 3.45
N LYS A 99 -8.07 -2.72 2.39
CA LYS A 99 -9.24 -3.60 2.54
C LYS A 99 -8.86 -4.96 3.12
N LEU A 100 -7.73 -5.52 2.70
CA LEU A 100 -7.23 -6.80 3.19
C LEU A 100 -6.85 -6.71 4.68
N LEU A 101 -6.08 -5.68 5.06
CA LEU A 101 -5.68 -5.42 6.45
C LEU A 101 -6.90 -5.34 7.36
N VAL A 102 -7.91 -4.55 6.98
CA VAL A 102 -9.13 -4.38 7.76
C VAL A 102 -9.93 -5.67 7.85
N LYS A 103 -10.21 -6.32 6.71
CA LYS A 103 -11.13 -7.47 6.68
C LYS A 103 -10.53 -8.78 7.21
N LYS A 104 -9.26 -9.05 6.89
CA LYS A 104 -8.61 -10.33 7.20
C LYS A 104 -7.81 -10.30 8.49
N TYR A 105 -7.16 -9.17 8.76
CA TYR A 105 -6.25 -9.01 9.90
C TYR A 105 -6.85 -8.15 11.03
N ASN A 106 -8.11 -7.73 10.89
CA ASN A 106 -8.87 -6.98 11.91
C ASN A 106 -8.16 -5.70 12.39
N TYR A 107 -7.43 -5.09 11.48
CA TYR A 107 -6.81 -3.79 11.67
C TYR A 107 -7.88 -2.69 11.68
N LYS A 108 -7.72 -1.69 12.55
CA LYS A 108 -8.67 -0.56 12.64
C LYS A 108 -8.35 0.48 11.58
N HIS A 109 -9.33 0.76 10.71
CA HIS A 109 -9.19 1.78 9.68
C HIS A 109 -9.50 3.18 10.23
N ILE A 110 -8.53 4.08 10.16
CA ILE A 110 -8.70 5.50 10.46
C ILE A 110 -8.31 6.30 9.23
N SER A 111 -9.31 6.82 8.53
CA SER A 111 -9.09 7.76 7.42
C SER A 111 -8.70 9.12 7.97
N ILE A 112 -7.52 9.60 7.58
CA ILE A 112 -7.09 10.97 7.84
C ILE A 112 -7.11 11.69 6.49
N GLU A 113 -8.11 12.54 6.29
CA GLU A 113 -8.10 13.46 5.15
C GLU A 113 -7.11 14.59 5.43
N LEU A 114 -5.97 14.56 4.74
CA LEU A 114 -5.06 15.70 4.74
C LEU A 114 -5.63 16.75 3.79
N ALA A 115 -6.17 17.84 4.35
CA ALA A 115 -6.73 18.95 3.58
C ALA A 115 -5.65 19.64 2.74
N ASP A 116 -6.01 19.94 1.48
CA ASP A 116 -5.19 20.58 0.45
C ASP A 116 -4.49 21.86 0.94
N GLN A 117 -3.16 21.82 1.11
CA GLN A 117 -2.34 23.04 1.20
C GLN A 117 -0.96 22.95 0.51
N ILE A 118 -0.75 21.97 -0.37
CA ILE A 118 0.47 21.95 -1.19
C ILE A 118 0.05 22.04 -2.65
N LYS A 119 0.49 23.12 -3.32
CA LYS A 119 0.16 23.49 -4.71
C LYS A 119 0.11 22.27 -5.64
N GLY A 120 -1.11 21.88 -6.03
CA GLY A 120 -1.38 20.88 -7.06
C GLY A 120 -2.24 19.74 -6.51
N ASN A 121 -3.56 19.90 -6.62
CA ASN A 121 -4.70 18.95 -6.54
C ASN A 121 -4.43 17.43 -6.35
N GLU A 122 -3.55 17.02 -5.45
CA GLU A 122 -3.33 15.63 -5.07
C GLU A 122 -3.99 15.39 -3.72
N LYS A 123 -5.22 14.86 -3.76
CA LYS A 123 -5.83 14.30 -2.56
C LYS A 123 -5.01 13.07 -2.14
N VAL A 124 -4.27 13.20 -1.05
CA VAL A 124 -3.54 12.10 -0.42
C VAL A 124 -4.46 11.50 0.64
N LEU A 125 -4.93 10.27 0.40
CA LEU A 125 -5.66 9.53 1.44
C LEU A 125 -4.61 8.90 2.36
N LEU A 126 -4.30 9.56 3.49
CA LEU A 126 -3.50 8.93 4.52
C LEU A 126 -4.40 8.03 5.35
N THR A 127 -4.21 6.73 5.20
CA THR A 127 -4.91 5.73 6.00
C THR A 127 -3.99 5.28 7.12
N CYS A 128 -4.37 5.61 8.35
CA CYS A 128 -3.78 5.02 9.54
C CYS A 128 -4.48 3.68 9.80
N ILE A 129 -3.68 2.66 10.06
CA ILE A 129 -4.15 1.31 10.28
C ILE A 129 -3.52 0.76 11.55
N ASP A 130 -4.33 0.70 12.61
CA ASP A 130 -3.90 0.31 13.94
C ASP A 130 -4.06 -1.22 14.13
N PRO A 131 -3.00 -1.94 14.49
CA PRO A 131 -3.06 -3.35 14.84
C PRO A 131 -3.69 -3.53 16.23
N HIS A 132 -4.99 -3.83 16.25
CA HIS A 132 -5.81 -4.12 17.43
C HIS A 132 -5.98 -2.96 18.43
#